data_AF-A0A1F7VI85-F1
#
_entry.id   AF-A0A1F7VI85-F1
#
_cell.length_a   1.000
_cell.length_b   1.000
_cell.length_c   1.000
_cell.angle_alpha   90.00
_cell.angle_beta   90.00
_cell.angle_gamma   90.00
#
_symmetry.space_group_name_H-M   'P 1'
#
loop_
_entity.id
_entity.type
_entity.pdbx_description
1 polymer ?
#
loop_
_entity_poly.entity_id
_entity_poly.type
_entity_poly.pdbx_seq_one_letter_code
_entity_poly.pdbx_strand_id
1 'polypeptide(L)'
;MHIEIDQSGKIEDTSHDTVVAYSNGKQKSLLIKAEEKRILQQVFREAGKPHMFAVKTFAVLVYLLVRDDLEEIEQLTIDREYVGYEWLIKQVVLQIVRRRGGALKKEEVMFWSVGKQSRAHVRAIAVYRGNQTPDVVVKAQDVLPYVL
;
A
#
# COMPACT_ATOMS: atom_id res chain seq x y z
N MET A 1 16.82 2.28 7.37
CA MET A 1 16.71 1.92 5.94
C MET A 1 15.84 2.90 5.18
N HIS A 2 16.24 3.21 3.93
CA HIS A 2 15.42 3.98 3.00
C HIS A 2 14.70 3.00 2.08
N ILE A 3 13.38 3.05 2.01
CA ILE A 3 12.61 2.15 1.14
C ILE A 3 11.74 2.91 0.15
N GLU A 4 11.57 2.33 -1.02
CA GLU A 4 10.66 2.80 -2.07
C GLU A 4 9.48 1.83 -2.15
N ILE A 5 8.26 2.35 -2.16
CA ILE A 5 7.03 1.59 -2.38
C ILE A 5 6.53 1.81 -3.79
N ASP A 6 6.19 0.72 -4.46
CA ASP A 6 5.51 0.72 -5.75
C ASP A 6 4.34 -0.28 -5.78
N GLN A 7 3.45 -0.14 -6.76
CA GLN A 7 2.27 -0.97 -6.98
C GLN A 7 2.30 -1.64 -8.36
N SER A 8 1.73 -2.83 -8.45
CA SER A 8 1.36 -3.46 -9.71
C SER A 8 -0.09 -3.94 -9.66
N GLY A 9 -0.89 -3.54 -10.66
CA GLY A 9 -2.35 -3.73 -10.67
C GLY A 9 -3.07 -2.67 -9.82
N LYS A 10 -3.93 -1.87 -10.45
CA LYS A 10 -4.64 -0.78 -9.77
C LYS A 10 -5.70 -1.30 -8.81
N ILE A 11 -5.90 -0.63 -7.67
CA ILE A 11 -6.90 -1.07 -6.69
C ILE A 11 -8.32 -0.92 -7.25
N GLU A 12 -8.59 0.16 -7.98
CA GLU A 12 -9.87 0.42 -8.64
C GLU A 12 -10.18 -0.58 -9.76
N ASP A 13 -9.15 -1.23 -10.33
CA ASP A 13 -9.33 -2.36 -11.24
C ASP A 13 -9.61 -3.63 -10.43
N THR A 14 -10.88 -3.82 -10.07
CA THR A 14 -11.36 -4.97 -9.31
C THR A 14 -11.48 -6.26 -10.14
N SER A 15 -10.98 -6.27 -11.38
CA SER A 15 -10.90 -7.47 -12.21
C SER A 15 -9.58 -8.22 -12.06
N HIS A 16 -8.53 -7.53 -11.62
CA HIS A 16 -7.19 -8.08 -11.39
C HIS A 16 -6.79 -7.98 -9.92
N ASP A 17 -5.75 -8.72 -9.54
CA ASP A 17 -5.13 -8.59 -8.22
C ASP A 17 -4.34 -7.27 -8.11
N THR A 18 -3.93 -6.90 -6.91
CA THR A 18 -3.00 -5.79 -6.68
C THR A 18 -1.86 -6.27 -5.80
N VAL A 19 -0.65 -5.91 -6.20
CA VAL A 19 0.56 -6.10 -5.40
C VAL A 19 1.13 -4.75 -5.01
N VAL A 20 1.43 -4.58 -3.74
CA VAL A 20 2.22 -3.44 -3.23
C VAL A 20 3.53 -4.01 -2.69
N ALA A 21 4.66 -3.44 -3.09
CA ALA A 21 5.98 -3.93 -2.67
C ALA A 21 6.91 -2.79 -2.33
N TYR A 22 7.90 -3.08 -1.47
CA TYR A 22 9.05 -2.20 -1.28
C TYR A 22 10.37 -2.88 -1.54
N SER A 23 11.37 -2.05 -1.78
CA SER A 23 12.77 -2.46 -1.88
C SER A 23 13.73 -1.40 -1.33
N ASN A 24 15.00 -1.82 -1.16
CA ASN A 24 16.21 -1.11 -0.72
C ASN A 24 16.67 -1.56 0.68
N GLY A 25 17.69 -2.43 0.72
CA GLY A 25 18.16 -3.13 1.93
C GLY A 25 17.45 -4.45 2.19
N LYS A 26 16.11 -4.44 2.22
CA LYS A 26 15.22 -5.61 2.26
C LYS A 26 14.23 -5.57 1.08
N GLN A 27 13.47 -6.65 0.87
CA GLN A 27 12.36 -6.69 -0.08
C GLN A 27 11.16 -7.37 0.58
N LYS A 28 9.98 -6.80 0.38
CA LYS A 28 8.72 -7.37 0.87
C LYS A 28 7.61 -6.98 -0.10
N SER A 29 6.62 -7.85 -0.22
CA SER A 29 5.49 -7.71 -1.12
C SER A 29 4.22 -8.21 -0.46
N LEU A 30 3.14 -7.51 -0.75
CA LEU A 30 1.81 -7.77 -0.23
C LEU A 30 0.85 -7.86 -1.40
N LEU A 31 0.09 -8.96 -1.47
CA LEU A 31 -0.92 -9.18 -2.50
C LEU A 31 -2.33 -9.08 -1.90
N ILE A 32 -3.21 -8.34 -2.56
CA ILE A 32 -4.66 -8.38 -2.32
C ILE A 32 -5.35 -8.88 -3.59
N LYS A 33 -6.21 -9.87 -3.43
CA LYS A 33 -6.93 -10.48 -4.55
C LYS A 33 -8.06 -9.60 -5.07
N ALA A 34 -8.41 -9.76 -6.34
CA ALA A 34 -9.54 -9.09 -6.99
C ALA A 34 -10.85 -9.25 -6.20
N GLU A 35 -11.12 -10.45 -5.67
CA GLU A 35 -12.32 -10.75 -4.87
C GLU A 35 -12.38 -9.93 -3.58
N GLU A 36 -11.25 -9.77 -2.89
CA GLU A 36 -11.13 -9.00 -1.65
C GLU A 36 -11.30 -7.49 -1.94
N LYS A 37 -10.78 -7.01 -3.08
CA LYS A 37 -10.99 -5.62 -3.53
C LYS A 37 -12.46 -5.31 -3.79
N ARG A 38 -13.24 -6.26 -4.32
CA ARG A 38 -14.69 -6.07 -4.55
C ARG A 38 -15.46 -5.93 -3.23
N ILE A 39 -15.10 -6.73 -2.22
CA ILE A 39 -15.69 -6.63 -0.88
C ILE A 39 -15.45 -5.23 -0.31
N LEU A 40 -14.20 -4.76 -0.35
CA LEU A 40 -13.85 -3.41 0.12
C LEU A 40 -14.60 -2.33 -0.65
N GLN A 41 -14.64 -2.42 -1.98
CA GLN A 41 -15.37 -1.47 -2.82
C GLN A 41 -16.86 -1.39 -2.43
N GLN A 42 -17.49 -2.53 -2.15
CA GLN A 42 -18.88 -2.58 -1.73
C GLN A 42 -19.08 -1.89 -0.38
N VAL A 43 -18.21 -2.14 0.61
CA VAL A 43 -18.27 -1.46 1.92
C VAL A 43 -18.15 0.06 1.78
N PHE A 44 -17.24 0.53 0.92
CA PHE A 44 -17.10 1.97 0.65
C PHE A 44 -18.34 2.58 -0.04
N ARG A 45 -19.02 1.83 -0.91
CA ARG A 45 -20.28 2.25 -1.54
C ARG A 45 -21.40 2.36 -0.52
N GLU A 46 -21.55 1.36 0.33
CA GLU A 46 -22.57 1.33 1.39
C GLU A 46 -22.35 2.45 2.42
N ALA A 47 -21.09 2.80 2.71
CA ALA A 47 -20.75 3.94 3.55
C ALA A 47 -20.90 5.32 2.86
N GLY A 48 -21.38 5.37 1.61
CA GLY A 48 -21.55 6.61 0.84
C GLY A 48 -20.23 7.28 0.42
N LYS A 49 -19.12 6.54 0.43
CA LYS A 49 -17.76 7.06 0.14
C LYS A 49 -17.04 6.27 -0.96
N PRO A 50 -17.67 5.98 -2.12
CA PRO A 50 -17.07 5.13 -3.15
C PRO A 50 -15.76 5.69 -3.72
N HIS A 51 -15.64 7.03 -3.81
CA HIS A 51 -14.45 7.71 -4.31
C HIS A 51 -13.22 7.57 -3.38
N MET A 52 -13.42 7.18 -2.12
CA MET A 52 -12.34 6.96 -1.15
C MET A 52 -11.75 5.54 -1.20
N PHE A 53 -12.43 4.60 -1.88
CA PHE A 53 -12.08 3.18 -1.89
C PHE A 53 -10.61 2.96 -2.26
N ALA A 54 -10.19 3.38 -3.45
CA ALA A 54 -8.86 3.08 -3.96
C ALA A 54 -7.77 3.73 -3.10
N VAL A 55 -7.90 5.03 -2.82
CA VAL A 55 -6.89 5.82 -2.10
C VAL A 55 -6.71 5.36 -0.66
N LYS A 56 -7.81 5.13 0.08
CA LYS A 56 -7.70 4.66 1.47
C LYS A 56 -7.23 3.21 1.54
N THR A 57 -7.67 2.35 0.62
CA THR A 57 -7.17 0.98 0.55
C THR A 57 -5.67 1.00 0.30
N PHE A 58 -5.18 1.77 -0.69
CA PHE A 58 -3.75 1.90 -0.96
C PHE A 58 -2.96 2.31 0.28
N ALA A 59 -3.40 3.36 0.97
CA ALA A 59 -2.74 3.84 2.19
C ALA A 59 -2.70 2.78 3.30
N VAL A 60 -3.75 1.97 3.44
CA VAL A 60 -3.77 0.86 4.40
C VAL A 60 -2.85 -0.27 3.97
N LEU A 61 -2.81 -0.62 2.68
CA LEU A 61 -1.87 -1.63 2.16
C LEU A 61 -0.41 -1.21 2.37
N VAL A 62 -0.09 0.07 2.17
CA VAL A 62 1.21 0.65 2.51
C VAL A 62 1.55 0.41 3.97
N TYR A 63 0.65 0.75 4.90
CA TYR A 63 0.87 0.50 6.32
C TYR A 63 1.06 -0.99 6.62
N LEU A 64 0.17 -1.87 6.12
CA LEU A 64 0.24 -3.31 6.36
C LEU A 64 1.54 -3.92 5.84
N LEU A 65 2.05 -3.42 4.71
CA LEU A 65 3.31 -3.85 4.14
C LEU A 65 4.49 -3.53 5.07
N VAL A 66 4.54 -2.31 5.62
CA VAL A 66 5.70 -1.82 6.39
C VAL A 66 5.60 -2.00 7.91
N ARG A 67 4.43 -2.42 8.44
CA ARG A 67 4.14 -2.37 9.89
C ARG A 67 5.18 -3.07 10.78
N ASP A 68 5.74 -4.20 10.31
CA ASP A 68 6.69 -5.02 11.07
C ASP A 68 8.13 -4.48 10.96
N ASP A 69 8.35 -3.52 10.06
CA ASP A 69 9.65 -2.96 9.72
C ASP A 69 9.76 -1.46 10.09
N LEU A 70 8.72 -0.90 10.73
CA LEU A 70 8.59 0.55 11.01
C LEU A 70 9.77 1.15 11.77
N GLU A 71 10.33 0.43 12.74
CA GLU A 71 11.47 0.91 13.55
C GLU A 71 12.78 0.99 12.75
N GLU A 72 12.87 0.21 11.67
CA GLU A 72 14.04 0.20 10.80
C GLU A 72 13.94 1.24 9.69
N ILE A 73 12.77 1.83 9.45
CA ILE A 73 12.54 2.77 8.34
C ILE A 73 12.95 4.18 8.74
N GLU A 74 14.00 4.68 8.08
CA GLU A 74 14.45 6.07 8.20
C GLU A 74 13.76 6.96 7.15
N GLN A 75 13.43 6.39 5.99
CA GLN A 75 12.73 7.09 4.92
C GLN A 75 11.83 6.15 4.13
N LEU A 76 10.57 6.57 3.92
CA LEU A 76 9.53 5.90 3.17
C LEU A 76 9.17 6.74 1.94
N THR A 77 9.62 6.35 0.76
CA THR A 77 9.24 7.00 -0.50
C THR A 77 8.12 6.20 -1.15
N ILE A 78 6.96 6.81 -1.38
CA ILE A 78 5.79 6.17 -2.00
C ILE A 78 5.65 6.66 -3.45
N ASP A 79 5.46 5.75 -4.40
CA ASP A 79 5.18 6.12 -5.78
C ASP A 79 3.92 6.99 -5.91
N ARG A 80 3.90 7.88 -6.90
CA ARG A 80 2.76 8.78 -7.19
C ARG A 80 1.65 8.08 -7.99
N GLU A 81 1.23 6.92 -7.53
CA GLU A 81 0.17 6.11 -8.15
C GLU A 81 -1.18 6.85 -8.18
N TYR A 82 -1.48 7.59 -7.10
CA TYR A 82 -2.71 8.37 -6.93
C TYR A 82 -2.41 9.87 -6.84
N VAL A 83 -2.07 10.48 -7.98
CA VAL A 83 -1.74 11.91 -8.09
C VAL A 83 -2.84 12.80 -7.49
N GLY A 84 -2.46 13.75 -6.65
CA GLY A 84 -3.37 14.67 -5.96
C GLY A 84 -3.89 14.16 -4.61
N TYR A 85 -3.63 12.90 -4.27
CA TYR A 85 -4.03 12.29 -3.00
C TYR A 85 -2.85 12.00 -2.05
N GLU A 86 -1.65 12.48 -2.35
CA GLU A 86 -0.43 12.24 -1.58
C GLU A 86 -0.60 12.65 -0.11
N TRP A 87 -1.23 13.81 0.12
CA TRP A 87 -1.51 14.29 1.47
C TRP A 87 -2.45 13.35 2.23
N LEU A 88 -3.51 12.83 1.58
CA LEU A 88 -4.46 11.91 2.18
C LEU A 88 -3.80 10.57 2.49
N ILE A 89 -3.02 10.02 1.56
CA ILE A 89 -2.27 8.78 1.77
C ILE A 89 -1.33 8.92 2.96
N LYS A 90 -0.54 10.01 2.99
CA LYS A 90 0.35 10.31 4.11
C LYS A 90 -0.41 10.42 5.43
N GLN A 91 -1.53 11.13 5.45
CA GLN A 91 -2.33 11.31 6.66
C GLN A 91 -2.83 9.96 7.19
N VAL A 92 -3.40 9.12 6.31
CA VAL A 92 -3.94 7.81 6.70
C VAL A 92 -2.83 6.91 7.26
N VAL A 93 -1.69 6.80 6.56
CA VAL A 93 -0.54 6.00 7.03
C VAL A 93 -0.08 6.46 8.41
N LEU A 94 0.20 7.75 8.58
CA LEU A 94 0.70 8.29 9.86
C LEU A 94 -0.32 8.16 10.98
N GLN A 95 -1.62 8.33 10.70
CA GLN A 95 -2.68 8.16 11.68
C GLN A 95 -2.75 6.71 12.18
N ILE A 96 -2.62 5.73 11.29
CA ILE A 96 -2.62 4.32 11.66
C ILE A 96 -1.37 3.98 12.47
N VAL A 97 -0.18 4.41 12.01
CA VAL A 97 1.09 4.19 12.72
C VAL A 97 1.02 4.71 14.16
N ARG A 98 0.57 5.96 14.35
CA ARG A 98 0.46 6.57 15.69
C ARG A 98 -0.51 5.82 16.58
N ARG A 99 -1.69 5.42 16.07
CA ARG A 99 -2.69 4.64 16.83
C ARG A 99 -2.15 3.27 17.28
N ARG A 100 -1.14 2.75 16.58
CA ARG A 100 -0.52 1.45 16.85
C ARG A 100 0.81 1.58 17.61
N GLY A 101 1.17 2.78 18.06
CA GLY A 101 2.37 3.02 18.87
C GLY A 101 3.68 3.14 18.08
N GLY A 102 3.62 3.20 16.75
CA GLY A 102 4.83 3.37 15.91
C GLY A 102 5.33 4.81 15.84
N ALA A 103 6.60 4.98 15.45
CA ALA A 103 7.32 6.25 15.55
C ALA A 103 7.61 6.97 14.21
N LEU A 104 6.94 6.58 13.10
CA LEU A 104 7.16 7.18 11.78
C LEU A 104 6.77 8.66 11.75
N LYS A 105 7.70 9.53 11.38
CA LYS A 105 7.51 10.99 11.32
C LYS A 105 7.00 11.41 9.94
N LYS A 106 6.43 12.61 9.88
CA LYS A 106 5.81 13.15 8.65
C LYS A 106 6.85 13.43 7.57
N GLU A 107 8.03 13.84 8.00
CA GLU A 107 9.20 14.22 7.20
C GLU A 107 9.87 12.98 6.58
N GLU A 108 9.73 11.83 7.23
CA GLU A 108 10.26 10.54 6.79
C GLU A 108 9.40 9.92 5.66
N VAL A 109 8.18 10.42 5.42
CA VAL A 109 7.30 9.96 4.33
C VAL A 109 7.39 10.92 3.15
N MET A 110 7.82 10.45 1.99
CA MET A 110 7.93 11.26 0.76
C MET A 110 7.16 10.66 -0.40
N PHE A 111 6.91 11.46 -1.44
CA PHE A 111 6.26 11.02 -2.67
C PHE A 111 7.11 11.40 -3.88
N TRP A 112 7.53 10.40 -4.64
CA TRP A 112 8.36 10.56 -5.82
C TRP A 112 7.96 9.55 -6.89
N SER A 113 8.27 9.82 -8.16
CA SER A 113 8.08 8.82 -9.21
C SER A 113 9.13 7.72 -9.09
N VAL A 114 8.69 6.56 -8.61
CA VAL A 114 9.48 5.35 -8.52
C VAL A 114 9.52 4.74 -9.93
N GLY A 115 10.67 4.84 -10.58
CA GLY A 115 10.80 4.41 -11.98
C GLY A 115 10.60 2.90 -12.17
N LYS A 116 10.28 2.48 -13.40
CA LYS A 116 10.08 1.07 -13.79
C LYS A 116 11.32 0.16 -13.59
N GLN A 117 12.50 0.76 -13.44
CA GLN A 117 13.75 0.06 -13.16
C GLN A 117 14.05 -0.04 -11.66
N SER A 118 13.22 0.56 -10.80
CA SER A 118 13.37 0.44 -9.35
C SER A 118 13.19 -1.02 -8.94
N ARG A 119 13.89 -1.42 -7.88
CA ARG A 119 13.77 -2.77 -7.35
C ARG A 119 12.38 -3.03 -6.75
N ALA A 120 11.67 -1.98 -6.34
CA ALA A 120 10.30 -2.06 -5.81
C ALA A 120 9.34 -2.41 -6.95
N HIS A 121 9.44 -1.71 -8.09
CA HIS A 121 8.70 -2.04 -9.30
C HIS A 121 8.93 -3.48 -9.74
N VAL A 122 10.21 -3.88 -9.84
CA VAL A 122 10.60 -5.24 -10.26
C VAL A 122 9.99 -6.30 -9.34
N ARG A 123 9.98 -6.07 -8.01
CA ARG A 123 9.35 -6.98 -7.06
C ARG A 123 7.82 -7.03 -7.24
N ALA A 124 7.17 -5.87 -7.35
CA ALA A 124 5.71 -5.79 -7.51
C ALA A 124 5.24 -6.51 -8.79
N ILE A 125 5.89 -6.24 -9.92
CA ILE A 125 5.51 -6.82 -11.21
C ILE A 125 5.80 -8.32 -11.30
N ALA A 126 6.88 -8.80 -10.67
CA ALA A 126 7.20 -10.23 -10.65
C ALA A 126 6.15 -11.03 -9.88
N VAL A 127 5.72 -10.53 -8.72
CA VAL A 127 4.65 -11.16 -7.93
C VAL A 127 3.30 -11.06 -8.64
N TYR A 128 2.98 -9.90 -9.22
CA TYR A 128 1.73 -9.70 -9.98
C TYR A 128 1.60 -10.67 -11.16
N ARG A 129 2.71 -10.98 -11.84
CA ARG A 129 2.74 -11.95 -12.96
C ARG A 129 2.79 -13.42 -12.51
N GLY A 130 2.85 -13.69 -11.20
CA GLY A 130 2.98 -15.05 -10.66
C GLY A 130 4.39 -15.64 -10.78
N ASN A 131 5.40 -14.84 -11.15
CA ASN A 131 6.78 -15.28 -11.25
C ASN A 131 7.45 -15.42 -9.87
N GLN A 132 6.89 -14.78 -8.84
CA GLN A 132 7.34 -14.85 -7.45
C GLN A 132 6.15 -14.94 -6.51
N THR A 133 6.30 -15.63 -5.38
CA THR A 133 5.26 -15.68 -4.34
C THR A 133 5.26 -14.39 -3.53
N PRO A 134 4.08 -13.86 -3.16
CA PRO A 134 3.99 -12.72 -2.26
C PRO A 134 4.47 -13.10 -0.86
N ASP A 135 5.01 -12.14 -0.11
CA ASP A 135 5.41 -12.36 1.29
C ASP A 135 4.20 -12.32 2.23
N VAL A 136 3.20 -11.52 1.87
CA VAL A 136 1.94 -11.37 2.62
C VAL A 136 0.76 -11.44 1.66
N VAL A 137 -0.28 -12.18 2.02
CA VAL A 137 -1.58 -12.14 1.34
C VAL A 137 -2.57 -11.47 2.28
N VAL A 138 -3.19 -10.39 1.80
CA VAL A 138 -4.15 -9.58 2.56
C VAL A 138 -5.56 -9.81 2.06
N LYS A 139 -6.49 -9.87 3.01
CA LYS A 139 -7.94 -9.96 2.79
C LYS A 139 -8.63 -8.66 3.18
N ALA A 140 -9.88 -8.49 2.76
CA ALA A 140 -10.70 -7.34 3.10
C ALA A 140 -10.79 -7.15 4.63
N GLN A 141 -10.94 -8.23 5.40
CA GLN A 141 -10.98 -8.20 6.86
C GLN A 141 -9.72 -7.59 7.51
N ASP A 142 -8.56 -7.64 6.85
CA ASP A 142 -7.33 -7.05 7.36
C ASP A 142 -7.29 -5.53 7.09
N VAL A 143 -8.03 -5.06 6.08
CA VAL A 143 -8.08 -3.64 5.68
C VAL A 143 -9.22 -2.90 6.40
N LEU A 144 -10.37 -3.54 6.56
CA LEU A 144 -11.58 -2.94 7.13
C LEU A 144 -11.39 -2.22 8.48
N PRO A 145 -10.58 -2.72 9.43
CA PRO A 145 -10.35 -2.06 10.72
C PRO A 145 -9.70 -0.66 10.63
N TYR A 146 -9.20 -0.26 9.45
CA TYR A 146 -8.49 0.99 9.24
C TYR A 146 -9.24 2.01 8.39
N VAL A 147 -10.31 1.61 7.72
CA VAL A 147 -11.02 2.45 6.74
C VAL A 147 -12.41 2.90 7.16
N LEU A 148 -13.00 2.20 8.14
CA LEU A 148 -14.28 2.51 8.77
C LEU A 148 -14.11 3.30 10.06
#